data_AF-A0A847DKH1-F1
#
_entry.id   AF-A0A847DKH1-F1
#
_cell.length_a   1.000
_cell.length_b   1.000
_cell.length_c   1.000
_cell.angle_alpha   90.00
_cell.angle_beta   90.00
_cell.angle_gamma   90.00
#
_symmetry.space_group_name_H-M   'P 1'
#
loop_
_entity.id
_entity.type
_entity.pdbx_description
1 polymer ?
#
loop_
_entity_poly.entity_id
_entity_poly.type
_entity_poly.pdbx_seq_one_letter_code
_entity_poly.pdbx_strand_id
1 'polypeptide(L)'
;MCVLYYRPSENTVAERLQSIIELELLDQLLEVFYSIGGLTERMSQSVRGNCAAVIMAKDIIALKKLFSLRSLLRDIRIILILPDHSKGAVSIGYKLHPRFLSY
;
A
#
# COMPACT_ATOMS: atom_id res chain seq x y z
N MET A 1 11.54 -8.45 8.55
CA MET A 1 10.64 -7.31 8.25
C MET A 1 9.71 -7.80 7.14
N CYS A 2 8.39 -7.74 7.30
CA CYS A 2 7.47 -8.17 6.23
C CYS A 2 7.00 -6.97 5.40
N VAL A 3 6.67 -7.20 4.13
CA VAL A 3 6.15 -6.19 3.22
C VAL A 3 4.79 -6.64 2.72
N LEU A 4 3.77 -5.82 2.99
CA LEU A 4 2.43 -5.99 2.45
C LEU A 4 2.35 -5.13 1.18
N TYR A 5 2.11 -5.73 0.03
CA TYR A 5 2.01 -5.02 -1.22
C TYR A 5 0.58 -5.04 -1.77
N TYR A 6 -0.06 -3.87 -1.87
CA TYR A 6 -1.39 -3.74 -2.45
C TYR A 6 -1.33 -3.18 -3.88
N ARG A 7 -1.88 -3.94 -4.83
CA ARG A 7 -2.07 -3.51 -6.22
C ARG A 7 -3.46 -3.90 -6.77
N PRO A 8 -4.31 -2.95 -7.19
CA PRO A 8 -5.69 -3.25 -7.63
C PRO A 8 -5.82 -3.86 -9.04
N SER A 9 -4.78 -3.86 -9.88
CA SER A 9 -4.85 -4.34 -11.27
C SER A 9 -3.45 -4.62 -11.82
N GLU A 10 -3.36 -5.39 -12.91
CA GLU A 10 -2.16 -5.44 -13.74
C GLU A 10 -1.87 -4.04 -14.29
N ASN A 11 -0.78 -3.48 -13.82
CA ASN A 11 -0.21 -2.22 -14.25
C ASN A 11 1.28 -2.53 -14.40
N THR A 12 1.87 -2.23 -15.54
CA THR A 12 3.28 -2.49 -15.83
C THR A 12 4.20 -1.85 -14.79
N VAL A 13 3.80 -0.71 -14.21
CA VAL A 13 4.51 -0.07 -13.09
C VAL A 13 4.40 -0.90 -11.81
N ALA A 14 3.21 -1.45 -11.53
CA ALA A 14 2.97 -2.28 -10.35
C ALA A 14 3.73 -3.61 -10.40
N GLU A 15 3.85 -4.20 -11.59
CA GLU A 15 4.62 -5.42 -11.81
C GLU A 15 6.12 -5.16 -11.69
N ARG A 16 6.61 -4.10 -12.31
CA ARG A 16 8.01 -3.71 -12.18
C ARG A 16 8.39 -3.44 -10.72
N LEU A 17 7.51 -2.78 -9.97
CA LEU A 17 7.73 -2.53 -8.55
C LEU A 17 7.71 -3.84 -7.74
N GLN A 18 6.79 -4.75 -8.06
CA GLN A 18 6.74 -6.07 -7.45
C GLN A 18 8.07 -6.81 -7.64
N SER A 19 8.59 -6.87 -8.88
CA SER A 19 9.86 -7.52 -9.17
C SER A 19 11.04 -6.88 -8.43
N ILE A 20 11.06 -5.55 -8.28
CA ILE A 20 12.09 -4.87 -7.49
C ILE A 20 12.00 -5.25 -6.00
N ILE A 21 10.78 -5.32 -5.46
CA ILE A 21 10.57 -5.72 -4.07
C ILE A 21 10.98 -7.18 -3.86
N GLU A 22 10.62 -8.07 -4.78
CA GLU A 22 10.98 -9.51 -4.76
C GLU A 22 12.49 -9.73 -4.89
N LEU A 23 13.21 -8.91 -5.67
CA LEU A 23 14.67 -9.01 -5.78
C LEU A 23 15.38 -8.65 -4.47
N GLU A 24 14.81 -7.73 -3.69
CA GLU A 24 15.41 -7.23 -2.44
C GLU A 24 14.91 -7.97 -1.19
N LEU A 25 13.84 -8.76 -1.30
CA LEU A 25 13.25 -9.53 -0.20
C LEU A 25 13.33 -11.04 -0.46
N LEU A 26 13.38 -11.82 0.62
CA LEU A 26 13.04 -13.24 0.54
C LEU A 26 11.54 -13.36 0.24
N ASP A 27 11.14 -14.26 -0.68
CA ASP A 27 9.74 -14.49 -1.08
C ASP A 27 8.77 -14.60 0.10
N GLN A 28 9.22 -15.21 1.20
CA GLN A 28 8.43 -15.43 2.42
C GLN A 28 8.07 -14.15 3.18
N LEU A 29 8.65 -13.01 2.80
CA LEU A 29 8.46 -11.71 3.44
C LEU A 29 7.54 -10.79 2.65
N LEU A 30 7.17 -11.13 1.41
CA LEU A 30 6.26 -10.35 0.57
C LEU A 30 4.86 -10.98 0.54
N GLU A 31 3.86 -10.23 0.97
CA GLU A 31 2.45 -10.62 0.85
C GLU A 31 1.74 -9.69 -0.14
N VAL A 32 1.25 -10.23 -1.26
CA VAL A 32 0.61 -9.44 -2.33
C VAL A 32 -0.91 -9.50 -2.21
N PHE A 33 -1.55 -8.32 -2.22
CA PHE A 33 -2.99 -8.15 -2.10
C PHE A 33 -3.55 -7.43 -3.32
N TYR A 34 -4.55 -8.05 -3.94
CA TYR A 34 -5.24 -7.50 -5.11
C TYR A 34 -6.51 -6.73 -4.74
N SER A 35 -6.96 -6.85 -3.49
CA SER A 35 -8.16 -6.20 -2.97
C SER A 35 -7.88 -5.51 -1.65
N ILE A 36 -8.57 -4.40 -1.42
CA ILE A 36 -8.53 -3.70 -0.14
C ILE A 36 -9.10 -4.59 0.98
N GLY A 37 -10.08 -5.44 0.66
CA GLY A 37 -10.66 -6.39 1.60
C GLY A 37 -9.62 -7.38 2.14
N GLY A 38 -8.83 -8.02 1.26
CA GLY A 38 -7.78 -8.94 1.68
C GLY A 38 -6.68 -8.26 2.50
N LEU A 39 -6.29 -7.03 2.11
CA LEU A 39 -5.35 -6.23 2.90
C LEU A 39 -5.91 -5.93 4.31
N THR A 40 -7.19 -5.58 4.39
CA THR A 40 -7.87 -5.25 5.66
C THR A 40 -7.94 -6.45 6.59
N GLU A 41 -8.32 -7.61 6.06
CA GLU A 41 -8.38 -8.85 6.83
C GLU A 41 -7.00 -9.21 7.39
N ARG A 42 -5.96 -9.15 6.54
CA ARG A 42 -4.59 -9.39 6.97
C ARG A 42 -4.13 -8.42 8.05
N MET A 43 -4.49 -7.15 7.92
CA MET A 43 -4.16 -6.10 8.89
C MET A 43 -4.84 -6.31 10.24
N SER A 44 -6.07 -6.82 10.21
CA SER A 44 -6.88 -7.06 11.40
C SER A 44 -6.38 -8.25 12.23
N GLN A 45 -5.64 -9.19 11.63
CA GLN A 45 -5.06 -10.36 12.29
C GLN A 45 -3.77 -10.07 13.08
N SER A 46 -3.54 -8.81 13.48
CA SER A 46 -2.33 -8.33 14.16
C SER A 46 -1.09 -8.42 13.25
N VAL A 47 -0.84 -7.34 12.51
CA VAL A 47 0.41 -7.19 11.76
C VAL A 47 1.55 -7.16 12.78
N ARG A 48 2.40 -8.20 12.76
CA ARG A 48 3.60 -8.27 13.62
C ARG A 48 4.37 -6.96 13.46
N GLY A 49 4.75 -6.32 14.57
CA GLY A 49 5.19 -4.92 14.68
C GLY A 49 6.47 -4.49 13.94
N ASN A 50 6.79 -5.09 12.79
CA ASN A 50 7.90 -4.71 11.94
C ASN A 50 7.59 -4.98 10.47
N CYS A 51 6.41 -4.52 10.00
CA CYS A 51 6.02 -4.61 8.60
C CYS A 51 5.85 -3.22 7.96
N ALA A 52 6.09 -3.17 6.66
CA ALA A 52 5.81 -2.02 5.81
C ALA A 52 4.67 -2.36 4.85
N ALA A 53 3.80 -1.40 4.56
CA ALA A 53 2.77 -1.53 3.55
C ALA A 53 3.14 -0.65 2.35
N VAL A 54 3.37 -1.28 1.20
CA VAL A 54 3.51 -0.61 -0.09
C VAL A 54 2.14 -0.62 -0.75
N ILE A 55 1.55 0.55 -0.95
CA ILE A 55 0.16 0.70 -1.39
C ILE A 55 0.14 1.48 -2.69
N MET A 56 -0.35 0.86 -3.76
CA MET A 56 -0.60 1.56 -5.01
C MET A 56 -2.07 1.93 -5.11
N ALA A 57 -2.39 3.21 -4.97
CA ALA A 57 -3.75 3.72 -5.12
C ALA A 57 -3.93 4.31 -6.52
N LYS A 58 -4.60 3.56 -7.39
CA LYS A 58 -4.81 3.92 -8.80
C LYS A 58 -5.56 5.23 -9.00
N ASP A 59 -6.50 5.54 -8.11
CA ASP A 59 -7.40 6.67 -8.23
C ASP A 59 -7.88 7.18 -6.86
N ILE A 60 -8.56 8.32 -6.86
CA ILE A 60 -9.13 8.93 -5.67
C ILE A 60 -10.20 8.04 -4.98
N ILE A 61 -10.84 7.12 -5.69
CA ILE A 61 -11.86 6.22 -5.13
C ILE A 61 -11.16 5.14 -4.27
N ALA A 62 -10.10 4.52 -4.79
CA ALA A 62 -9.24 3.60 -4.05
C ALA A 62 -8.63 4.31 -2.83
N LEU A 63 -8.17 5.54 -3.01
CA LEU A 63 -7.59 6.34 -1.94
C LEU A 63 -8.59 6.64 -0.81
N LYS A 64 -9.83 6.99 -1.14
CA LYS A 64 -10.90 7.17 -0.15
C LYS A 64 -11.20 5.88 0.61
N LYS A 65 -11.21 4.73 -0.07
CA LYS A 65 -11.37 3.41 0.58
C LYS A 65 -10.24 3.14 1.57
N LEU A 66 -8.99 3.41 1.18
CA LEU A 66 -7.83 3.29 2.07
C LEU A 66 -7.91 4.27 3.26
N PHE A 67 -8.41 5.49 3.05
CA PHE A 67 -8.61 6.47 4.11
C PHE A 67 -9.64 6.03 5.16
N SER A 68 -10.64 5.25 4.76
CA SER A 68 -11.58 4.63 5.71
C SER A 68 -10.88 3.61 6.63
N LEU A 69 -9.75 3.05 6.21
CA LEU A 69 -8.94 2.07 6.95
C LEU A 69 -7.78 2.69 7.73
N ARG A 70 -7.72 4.03 7.81
CA ARG A 70 -6.60 4.77 8.43
C ARG A 70 -6.24 4.31 9.85
N SER A 71 -7.21 3.79 10.62
CA SER A 71 -6.98 3.25 11.97
C SER A 71 -6.08 2.02 11.95
N LEU A 72 -6.26 1.11 10.99
CA LEU A 72 -5.44 -0.09 10.81
C LEU A 72 -4.06 0.23 10.24
N LEU A 73 -3.98 1.33 9.50
CA LEU A 73 -2.78 1.81 8.82
C LEU A 73 -1.83 2.58 9.76
N ARG A 74 -2.33 3.11 10.88
CA ARG A 74 -1.59 4.04 11.75
C ARG A 74 -0.32 3.46 12.35
N ASP A 75 -0.30 2.16 12.63
CA ASP A 75 0.83 1.49 13.31
C ASP A 75 1.82 0.84 12.33
N ILE A 76 1.62 1.04 11.02
CA ILE A 76 2.41 0.41 9.96
C ILE A 76 3.15 1.47 9.14
N ARG A 77 4.34 1.10 8.64
CA ARG A 77 5.13 1.98 7.78
C ARG A 77 4.55 1.99 6.38
N ILE A 78 3.86 3.06 5.99
CA ILE A 78 3.22 3.13 4.68
C ILE A 78 4.12 3.80 3.66
N ILE A 79 4.29 3.15 2.51
CA ILE A 79 4.86 3.69 1.28
C ILE A 79 3.69 3.78 0.30
N LEU A 80 3.26 5.01 -0.03
CA LEU A 80 2.10 5.25 -0.88
C LEU A 80 2.56 5.67 -2.28
N ILE A 81 2.05 4.99 -3.30
CA ILE A 81 2.31 5.28 -4.70
C ILE A 81 1.01 5.77 -5.34
N LEU A 82 1.03 7.01 -5.81
CA LEU A 82 -0.10 7.76 -6.37
C LEU A 82 0.16 8.11 -7.84
N PRO A 83 -0.17 7.21 -8.78
CA PRO A 83 -0.14 7.56 -10.21
C PRO A 83 -1.07 8.73 -10.57
N ASP A 84 -2.08 9.04 -9.74
CA ASP A 84 -2.92 10.23 -9.87
C ASP A 84 -2.31 11.42 -9.12
N HIS A 85 -1.83 12.41 -9.87
CA HIS A 85 -1.19 13.63 -9.36
C HIS A 85 -2.15 14.77 -9.05
N SER A 86 -3.47 14.55 -9.12
CA SER A 86 -4.43 15.61 -8.82
C SER A 86 -4.23 16.12 -7.38
N LYS A 87 -4.39 17.44 -7.18
CA LYS A 87 -4.28 18.05 -5.83
C LYS A 87 -5.19 17.36 -4.80
N GLY A 88 -6.34 16.86 -5.24
CA GLY A 88 -7.27 16.10 -4.41
C GLY A 88 -6.71 14.74 -3.97
N ALA A 89 -6.13 13.97 -4.90
CA ALA A 89 -5.50 12.68 -4.58
C ALA A 89 -4.29 12.87 -3.65
N VAL A 90 -3.40 13.83 -3.95
CA VAL A 90 -2.24 14.11 -3.10
C VAL A 90 -2.66 14.52 -1.69
N SER A 91 -3.64 15.41 -1.55
CA SER A 91 -4.12 15.88 -0.23
C SER A 91 -4.67 14.74 0.63
N ILE A 92 -5.49 13.86 0.05
CA ILE A 92 -6.01 12.69 0.78
C ILE A 92 -4.88 11.70 1.10
N GLY A 93 -3.93 11.52 0.17
CA GLY A 93 -2.79 10.62 0.34
C GLY A 93 -1.91 11.00 1.53
N TYR A 94 -1.61 12.30 1.69
CA TYR A 94 -0.88 12.80 2.86
C TYR A 94 -1.61 12.54 4.19
N LYS A 95 -2.95 12.53 4.19
CA LYS A 95 -3.74 12.24 5.42
C LYS A 95 -3.66 10.78 5.85
N LEU A 96 -3.13 9.89 5.02
CA LEU A 96 -2.80 8.51 5.42
C LEU A 96 -1.49 8.43 6.23
N HIS A 97 -0.80 9.56 6.42
CA HIS A 97 0.49 9.65 7.09
C HIS A 97 1.54 8.67 6.53
N PRO A 98 1.74 8.61 5.19
CA PRO A 98 2.77 7.77 4.62
C PRO A 98 4.16 8.27 5.04
N ARG A 99 5.10 7.33 5.19
CA ARG A 99 6.52 7.66 5.35
C ARG A 99 7.16 8.10 4.04
N PHE A 100 6.59 7.66 2.92
CA PHE A 100 7.02 8.03 1.58
C PHE A 100 5.81 8.10 0.64
N LEU A 101 5.77 9.15 -0.18
CA LEU A 101 4.75 9.38 -1.18
C LEU A 101 5.44 9.67 -2.52
N SER A 102 5.15 8.84 -3.52
CA SER A 102 5.67 8.99 -4.88
C SER A 102 4.55 8.79 -5.89
N TYR A 103 4.84 9.14 -7.14
CA TYR A 103 3.92 9.08 -8.26
C TYR A 103 4.36 8.04 -9.28
#